data_AF-A0A3D1RKR2-F1
#
_entry.id   AF-A0A3D1RKR2-F1
#
_cell.length_a   1.000
_cell.length_b   1.000
_cell.length_c   1.000
_cell.angle_alpha   90.00
_cell.angle_beta   90.00
_cell.angle_gamma   90.00
#
_symmetry.space_group_name_H-M   'P 1'
#
loop_
_entity.id
_entity.type
_entity.pdbx_description
1 polymer ?
#
loop_
_entity_poly.entity_id
_entity_poly.type
_entity_poly.pdbx_seq_one_letter_code
_entity_poly.pdbx_strand_id
1 'polypeptide(L)'
;MMEIFRILDELEMMIKDSKKMPFSNGKAMIESHRFLDRLDRIRAILPEELETAKILINQKDKIVTEACAEAEKYVEQSKDKAARMVDDNEIT
;
A
#
# COMPACT_ATOMS: atom_id res chain seq x y z
N MET A 1 -6.10 -1.16 8.58
CA MET A 1 -5.93 0.29 8.27
C MET A 1 -6.61 1.31 9.22
N MET A 2 -7.27 0.94 10.34
CA MET A 2 -7.75 1.92 11.35
C MET A 2 -6.98 1.90 12.67
N GLU A 3 -6.30 0.79 12.97
CA GLU A 3 -5.67 0.58 14.28
C GLU A 3 -4.44 1.47 14.50
N ILE A 4 -3.56 1.60 13.49
CA ILE A 4 -2.38 2.46 13.59
C ILE A 4 -2.78 3.92 13.82
N PHE A 5 -3.75 4.45 13.05
CA PHE A 5 -4.23 5.82 13.23
C PHE A 5 -4.83 6.01 14.62
N ARG A 6 -5.61 5.05 15.12
CA ARG A 6 -6.13 5.11 16.49
C ARG A 6 -5.03 5.17 17.53
N ILE A 7 -3.97 4.37 17.39
CA ILE A 7 -2.84 4.37 18.34
C ILE A 7 -2.06 5.69 18.25
N LEU A 8 -1.90 6.26 17.04
CA LEU A 8 -1.30 7.58 16.86
C LEU A 8 -2.12 8.68 17.53
N ASP A 9 -3.44 8.66 17.37
CA ASP A 9 -4.35 9.60 18.04
C ASP A 9 -4.28 9.44 19.57
N GLU A 10 -4.22 8.20 20.07
CA GLU A 10 -4.02 7.92 21.50
C GLU A 10 -2.69 8.49 22.01
N LEU A 11 -1.59 8.34 21.27
CA LEU A 11 -0.28 8.90 21.61
C LEU A 11 -0.30 10.43 21.60
N GLU A 12 -0.95 11.04 20.62
CA GLU A 12 -1.10 12.50 20.54
C GLU A 12 -1.91 13.03 21.74
N MET A 13 -3.01 12.36 22.08
CA MET A 13 -3.84 12.73 23.22
C MET A 13 -3.08 12.60 24.55
N MET A 14 -2.27 11.55 24.71
CA MET A 14 -1.39 11.39 25.88
C MET A 14 -0.40 12.55 26.05
N ILE A 15 0.08 13.13 24.94
CA ILE A 15 0.94 14.32 24.98
C ILE A 15 0.12 15.58 25.27
N LYS A 16 -1.07 15.74 24.66
CA LYS A 16 -1.94 16.91 24.89
C LYS A 16 -2.43 17.00 26.34
N ASP A 17 -2.78 15.87 26.93
CA ASP A 17 -3.31 15.76 28.30
C ASP A 17 -2.20 15.74 29.37
N SER A 18 -0.94 15.75 28.94
CA SER A 18 0.20 15.73 29.84
C SER A 18 0.25 16.97 30.75
N LYS A 19 0.69 16.77 32.00
CA LYS A 19 0.85 17.89 32.93
C LYS A 19 2.06 18.71 32.49
N LYS A 20 1.81 19.96 32.09
CA LYS A 20 2.87 20.94 31.82
C LYS A 20 3.56 21.31 33.12
N MET A 21 4.88 21.18 33.16
CA MET A 21 5.65 21.49 34.36
C MET A 21 6.05 22.98 34.36
N PRO A 22 5.78 23.76 35.43
CA PRO A 22 6.23 25.14 35.51
C PRO A 22 7.76 25.22 35.47
N PHE A 23 8.30 26.27 34.84
CA PHE A 23 9.74 26.51 34.65
C PHE A 23 10.51 25.46 33.82
N SER A 24 9.81 24.57 33.12
CA SER A 24 10.44 23.45 32.40
C SER A 24 10.70 23.70 30.91
N ASN A 25 10.62 24.95 30.43
CA ASN A 25 10.75 25.31 29.01
C ASN A 25 9.83 24.48 28.08
N GLY A 26 8.58 24.27 28.49
CA GLY A 26 7.59 23.55 27.68
C GLY A 26 7.65 22.02 27.77
N LYS A 27 8.40 21.45 28.73
CA LYS A 27 8.38 20.00 28.98
C LYS A 27 7.07 19.56 29.61
N ALA A 28 6.67 18.35 29.23
CA ALA A 28 5.44 17.69 29.63
C ALA A 28 5.78 16.44 30.44
N MET A 29 5.05 16.22 31.54
CA MET A 29 5.15 14.97 32.30
C MET A 29 4.15 13.95 31.72
N ILE A 30 4.70 12.85 31.22
CA ILE A 30 3.95 11.73 30.62
C ILE A 30 4.34 10.43 31.28
N GLU A 31 3.39 9.50 31.36
CA GLU A 31 3.63 8.13 31.84
C GLU A 31 4.39 7.34 30.77
N SER A 32 5.72 7.32 30.88
CA SER A 32 6.60 6.79 29.84
C SER A 32 6.33 5.33 29.49
N HIS A 33 5.99 4.50 30.49
CA HIS A 33 5.69 3.08 30.24
C HIS A 33 4.49 2.90 29.30
N ARG A 34 3.39 3.62 29.57
CA ARG A 34 2.19 3.58 28.71
C ARG A 34 2.41 4.19 27.34
N PHE A 35 3.29 5.19 27.22
CA PHE A 35 3.63 5.78 25.92
C PHE A 35 4.45 4.80 25.07
N LEU A 36 5.45 4.17 25.68
CA LEU A 36 6.31 3.21 25.02
C LEU A 36 5.55 1.94 24.59
N ASP A 37 4.63 1.45 25.41
CA ASP A 37 3.77 0.30 25.05
C ASP A 37 2.99 0.52 23.74
N ARG A 38 2.40 1.72 23.59
CA ARG A 38 1.69 2.10 22.36
C ARG A 38 2.63 2.22 21.16
N LEU A 39 3.83 2.76 21.38
CA LEU A 39 4.86 2.86 20.35
C LEU A 39 5.34 1.48 19.89
N ASP A 40 5.50 0.52 20.81
CA ASP A 40 5.90 -0.84 20.49
C ASP A 40 4.81 -1.58 19.70
N ARG A 41 3.53 -1.33 20.02
CA ARG A 41 2.41 -1.85 19.21
C ARG A 41 2.44 -1.33 17.78
N ILE A 42 2.72 -0.04 17.56
CA ILE A 42 2.90 0.51 16.19
C ILE A 42 4.07 -0.20 15.49
N ARG A 43 5.20 -0.39 16.18
CA ARG A 43 6.37 -1.06 15.60
C ARG A 43 6.10 -2.52 15.23
N ALA A 44 5.21 -3.20 15.95
CA ALA A 44 4.82 -4.57 15.64
C ALA A 44 3.93 -4.65 14.39
N ILE A 45 2.98 -3.72 14.23
CA ILE A 45 1.95 -3.79 13.17
C ILE A 45 2.42 -3.15 11.86
N LEU A 46 3.11 -2.00 11.94
CA LEU A 46 3.43 -1.18 10.77
C LEU A 46 4.26 -1.92 9.69
N PRO A 47 5.26 -2.75 10.02
CA PRO A 47 6.05 -3.45 9.00
C PRO A 47 5.21 -4.38 8.11
N GLU A 48 4.26 -5.12 8.70
CA GLU A 48 3.40 -6.07 7.99
C GLU A 48 2.43 -5.35 7.04
N GLU A 49 1.82 -4.26 7.49
CA GLU A 49 0.93 -3.45 6.66
C GLU A 49 1.69 -2.80 5.48
N LEU A 50 2.93 -2.36 5.70
CA LEU A 50 3.78 -1.80 4.65
C LEU A 50 4.19 -2.86 3.61
N GLU A 51 4.56 -4.05 4.04
CA GLU A 51 4.90 -5.14 3.13
C GLU A 51 3.68 -5.58 2.32
N THR A 52 2.52 -5.69 2.97
CA THR A 52 1.25 -5.99 2.29
C THR A 52 0.91 -4.94 1.23
N ALA A 53 1.05 -3.65 1.56
CA ALA A 53 0.83 -2.57 0.61
C ALA A 53 1.78 -2.65 -0.59
N LYS A 54 3.07 -2.95 -0.35
CA LYS A 54 4.07 -3.13 -1.40
C LYS A 54 3.73 -4.31 -2.32
N ILE A 55 3.31 -5.45 -1.75
CA ILE A 55 2.86 -6.62 -2.52
C ILE A 55 1.68 -6.25 -3.42
N LEU A 56 0.67 -5.56 -2.88
CA LEU A 56 -0.51 -5.15 -3.65
C LEU A 56 -0.15 -4.21 -4.81
N ILE A 57 0.75 -3.25 -4.58
CA ILE A 57 1.21 -2.34 -5.64
C ILE A 57 1.91 -3.13 -6.75
N ASN A 58 2.82 -4.03 -6.40
CA ASN A 58 3.54 -4.86 -7.37
C ASN A 58 2.60 -5.80 -8.13
N GLN A 59 1.61 -6.39 -7.46
CA GLN A 59 0.60 -7.24 -8.10
C GLN A 59 -0.25 -6.46 -9.09
N LYS A 60 -0.67 -5.24 -8.73
CA LYS A 60 -1.42 -4.36 -9.62
C LYS A 60 -0.62 -4.05 -10.88
N ASP A 61 0.66 -3.73 -10.75
CA ASP A 61 1.52 -3.47 -11.91
C ASP A 61 1.68 -4.72 -12.80
N LYS A 62 1.88 -5.90 -12.18
CA LYS A 62 1.95 -7.18 -12.89
C LYS A 62 0.69 -7.49 -13.69
N ILE A 63 -0.49 -7.33 -13.08
CA ILE A 63 -1.78 -7.58 -13.74
C ILE A 63 -1.93 -6.68 -14.97
N VAL A 64 -1.58 -5.40 -14.86
CA VAL A 64 -1.67 -4.45 -15.98
C VAL A 64 -0.73 -4.86 -17.12
N THR A 65 0.52 -5.23 -16.81
CA THR A 65 1.48 -5.69 -17.81
C THR A 65 1.02 -6.97 -18.51
N GLU A 66 0.53 -7.97 -17.76
CA GLU A 66 0.03 -9.22 -18.32
C GLU A 66 -1.17 -9.00 -19.23
N ALA A 67 -2.13 -8.16 -18.82
CA ALA A 67 -3.30 -7.82 -19.62
C ALA A 67 -2.92 -7.09 -20.92
N CYS A 68 -1.95 -6.17 -20.88
CA CYS A 68 -1.44 -5.50 -22.08
C CYS A 68 -0.78 -6.50 -23.04
N ALA A 69 0.09 -7.39 -22.55
CA ALA A 69 0.77 -8.38 -23.36
C ALA A 69 -0.22 -9.38 -23.99
N GLU A 70 -1.26 -9.79 -23.26
CA GLU A 70 -2.31 -10.66 -23.78
C GLU A 70 -3.15 -9.98 -24.86
N ALA A 71 -3.49 -8.70 -24.68
CA ALA A 71 -4.19 -7.91 -25.69
C ALA A 71 -3.37 -7.76 -26.98
N GLU A 72 -2.07 -7.46 -26.87
CA GLU A 72 -1.16 -7.37 -28.02
C GLU A 72 -1.08 -8.70 -28.77
N LYS A 73 -0.92 -9.81 -28.04
CA LYS A 73 -0.91 -11.16 -28.61
C LYS A 73 -2.22 -11.48 -29.33
N TYR A 74 -3.36 -11.11 -28.75
CA TYR A 74 -4.66 -11.33 -29.36
C TYR A 74 -4.84 -10.54 -30.66
N VAL A 75 -4.40 -9.28 -30.68
CA VAL A 75 -4.43 -8.43 -31.88
C VAL A 75 -3.55 -9.03 -32.98
N GLU A 76 -2.34 -9.46 -32.65
CA GLU A 76 -1.42 -10.05 -33.63
C GLU A 76 -1.98 -11.35 -34.22
N GLN A 77 -2.48 -12.26 -33.38
CA GLN A 77 -3.13 -13.48 -33.83
C GLN A 77 -4.36 -13.22 -34.72
N SER A 78 -5.10 -12.14 -34.44
CA SER A 78 -6.26 -11.76 -35.25
C SER A 78 -5.84 -11.24 -36.62
N LYS A 79 -4.77 -10.44 -36.69
CA LYS A 79 -4.18 -9.99 -37.96
C LYS A 79 -3.65 -11.15 -38.79
N ASP A 80 -2.91 -12.07 -38.18
CA ASP A 80 -2.39 -13.28 -38.85
C ASP A 80 -3.52 -14.13 -39.45
N LYS A 81 -4.59 -14.34 -38.68
CA LYS A 81 -5.77 -15.08 -39.16
C LYS A 81 -6.45 -14.37 -40.33
N ALA A 82 -6.63 -13.05 -40.23
CA ALA A 82 -7.22 -12.26 -41.30
C ALA A 82 -6.37 -12.29 -42.59
N ALA A 83 -5.04 -12.19 -42.46
CA ALA A 83 -4.12 -12.28 -43.59
C ALA A 83 -4.22 -13.64 -44.31
N ARG A 84 -4.26 -14.75 -43.55
CA ARG A 84 -4.43 -16.10 -44.12
C ARG A 84 -5.77 -16.27 -44.83
N MET A 85 -6.86 -15.74 -44.27
CA MET A 85 -8.18 -15.81 -44.90
C MET A 85 -8.24 -15.06 -46.23
N VAL A 86 -7.49 -13.96 -46.38
CA VAL A 86 -7.42 -13.23 -47.65
C VAL A 86 -6.60 -14.02 -48.69
N ASP A 87 -5.46 -14.56 -48.28
CA ASP A 87 -4.58 -15.37 -49.14
C ASP A 87 -5.29 -16.62 -49.68
N ASP A 88 -6.01 -17.35 -48.82
CA ASP A 88 -6.80 -18.52 -49.20
C ASP A 88 -7.94 -18.18 -50.20
N ASN A 89 -8.41 -16.93 -50.20
CA ASN A 89 -9.53 -16.46 -51.02
C ASN A 89 -9.09 -15.83 -52.36
N GLU A 90 -7.78 -15.60 -52.57
CA GLU A 90 -7.22 -15.19 -53.89
C GLU A 90 -6.85 -16.38 -54.78
N ILE A 91 -6.84 -17.60 -54.26
CA ILE A 91 -6.46 -18.84 -54.98
C ILE A 91 -7.68 -19.56 -55.61
N THR A 92 -8.92 -19.07 -55.38
CA THR A 92 -10.16 -19.60 -55.99
C THR A 92 -10.77 -18.60 -56.97
#